data_AF-A0A3D3ZS60-F1
#
_entry.id   AF-A0A3D3ZS60-F1
#
_cell.length_a   1.000
_cell.length_b   1.000
_cell.length_c   1.000
_cell.angle_alpha   90.00
_cell.angle_beta   90.00
_cell.angle_gamma   90.00
#
_symmetry.space_group_name_H-M   'P 1'
#
loop_
_entity.id
_entity.type
_entity.pdbx_description
1 polymer ?
#
loop_
_entity_poly.entity_id
_entity_poly.type
_entity_poly.pdbx_seq_one_letter_code
_entity_poly.pdbx_strand_id
1 'polypeptide(L)' 'MTTTAPETKIVNERRIACDGGGGALGHPRVWLQIPKKEGWVECPYCDCKYVYGEAAD' A
#
# COMPACT_ATOMS: atom_id res chain seq x y z
N MET A 1 20.23 -7.76 -9.30
CA MET A 1 19.11 -7.99 -8.36
C MET A 1 18.90 -6.69 -7.58
N THR A 2 18.17 -5.74 -8.13
CA THR A 2 17.83 -4.49 -7.42
C THR A 2 16.49 -4.71 -6.76
N THR A 3 16.50 -5.04 -5.47
CA THR A 3 15.29 -5.06 -4.65
C THR A 3 14.87 -3.61 -4.48
N THR A 4 14.01 -3.10 -5.38
CA THR A 4 13.39 -1.79 -5.23
C THR A 4 12.71 -1.78 -3.87
N ALA A 5 13.11 -0.84 -3.00
CA ALA A 5 12.58 -0.74 -1.65
C ALA A 5 11.03 -0.70 -1.68
N PRO A 6 10.34 -1.31 -0.70
CA PRO A 6 8.89 -1.31 -0.66
C PRO A 6 8.38 0.14 -0.64
N GLU A 7 7.59 0.49 -1.66
CA GLU A 7 7.02 1.82 -1.81
C GLU A 7 6.05 2.05 -0.64
N THR A 8 6.44 2.92 0.30
CA THR A 8 5.64 3.21 1.49
C THR A 8 4.73 4.40 1.21
N LYS A 9 3.42 4.20 1.35
CA LYS A 9 2.38 5.20 1.11
C LYS A 9 1.65 5.52 2.41
N ILE A 10 1.59 6.79 2.77
CA ILE A 10 0.81 7.25 3.91
C ILE A 10 -0.61 7.52 3.42
N VAL A 11 -1.60 6.97 4.11
CA VAL A 11 -3.01 7.07 3.76
C VAL A 11 -3.83 7.53 4.95
N ASN A 12 -4.83 8.37 4.67
CA ASN A 12 -5.74 8.91 5.67
C ASN A 12 -6.95 7.98 5.93
N GLU A 13 -7.08 6.91 5.14
CA GLU A 13 -8.17 5.95 5.22
C GLU A 13 -7.65 4.56 5.56
N ARG A 14 -8.40 3.82 6.36
CA ARG A 14 -8.04 2.44 6.71
C ARG A 14 -8.43 1.44 5.63
N ARG A 15 -9.34 1.80 4.73
CA ARG A 15 -9.74 0.96 3.61
C ARG A 15 -9.25 1.61 2.33
N ILE A 16 -8.38 0.92 1.62
CA ILE A 16 -7.65 1.46 0.48
C ILE A 16 -7.80 0.54 -0.73
N ALA A 17 -7.88 1.14 -1.91
CA ALA A 17 -7.79 0.43 -3.17
C ALA A 17 -6.33 0.44 -3.63
N CYS A 18 -5.77 -0.74 -3.85
CA CYS A 18 -4.47 -0.89 -4.50
C CYS A 18 -4.71 -1.36 -5.95
N ASP A 19 -4.34 -0.52 -6.92
CA ASP A 19 -4.42 -0.82 -8.35
C ASP A 19 -3.05 -1.22 -8.95
N GLY A 20 -2.08 -1.59 -8.10
CA GLY A 20 -0.79 -2.13 -8.54
C GLY A 20 0.09 -1.17 -9.37
N GLY A 21 -0.10 0.15 -9.25
CA GLY A 21 0.71 1.15 -9.96
C GLY A 21 0.27 1.44 -11.40
N GLY A 22 -0.88 0.91 -11.86
CA GLY A 22 -1.53 1.33 -13.11
C GLY A 22 -0.83 0.93 -14.42
N GLY A 23 0.23 0.12 -14.36
CA GLY A 23 0.97 -0.37 -15.54
C GLY A 23 0.64 -1.82 -15.90
N ALA A 24 1.16 -2.28 -17.05
CA ALA A 24 0.96 -3.65 -17.55
C ALA A 24 1.53 -4.76 -16.63
N LEU A 25 2.38 -4.40 -15.67
CA LEU A 25 2.96 -5.31 -14.67
C LEU A 25 2.29 -5.20 -13.28
N GLY A 26 1.25 -4.38 -13.16
CA GLY A 26 0.45 -4.28 -11.94
C GLY A 26 -0.51 -5.47 -11.76
N HIS A 27 -1.25 -5.45 -10.65
CA HIS A 27 -2.32 -6.41 -10.38
C HIS A 27 -3.70 -5.72 -10.49
N PRO A 28 -4.80 -6.49 -10.65
CA PRO A 28 -6.15 -5.94 -10.61
C PRO A 28 -6.42 -5.18 -9.31
N ARG A 29 -7.36 -4.24 -9.33
CA ARG A 29 -7.79 -3.52 -8.13
C ARG A 29 -8.14 -4.49 -7.00
N VAL A 30 -7.44 -4.39 -5.88
CA VAL A 30 -7.79 -5.08 -4.64
C VAL A 30 -8.04 -4.07 -3.54
N TRP A 31 -8.89 -4.46 -2.58
CA TRP A 31 -9.18 -3.66 -1.41
C TRP A 31 -8.39 -4.21 -0.22
N LEU A 32 -7.55 -3.35 0.37
CA LEU A 32 -6.79 -3.69 1.57
C LEU A 32 -7.42 -2.96 2.77
N GLN A 33 -7.36 -3.60 3.93
CA GLN A 33 -7.85 -3.07 5.19
C GLN A 33 -6.67 -2.95 6.16
N ILE A 34 -6.37 -1.73 6.58
CA ILE A 34 -5.35 -1.45 7.60
C ILE A 34 -5.93 -1.81 8.97
N PRO A 35 -5.31 -2.76 9.69
CA PRO A 35 -5.74 -3.12 11.03
C PRO A 35 -5.37 -2.00 12.03
N LYS A 36 -6.29 -1.70 12.96
CA LYS A 36 -6.13 -0.63 13.95
C LYS A 36 -4.92 -0.83 14.90
N LYS A 37 -4.52 -2.08 15.13
CA LYS A 37 -3.40 -2.41 16.03
C LYS A 37 -2.04 -2.15 15.41
N GLU A 38 -1.88 -2.52 14.14
CA GLU A 38 -0.61 -2.41 13.42
C GLU A 38 -0.43 -1.02 12.82
N GLY A 39 -1.53 -0.41 12.34
CA GLY A 39 -1.49 0.89 11.68
C GLY A 39 -0.94 0.84 10.25
N TRP A 40 -0.60 -0.34 9.71
CA TRP A 40 -0.18 -0.50 8.32
C TRP A 40 -0.63 -1.83 7.71
N VAL A 41 -0.64 -1.91 6.38
CA VAL A 41 -0.90 -3.14 5.60
C VAL A 41 -0.03 -3.17 4.35
N GLU A 42 0.42 -4.35 3.95
CA GLU A 42 1.20 -4.55 2.73
C GLU A 42 0.35 -5.21 1.64
N CYS A 43 0.51 -4.75 0.40
CA CYS A 43 -0.09 -5.41 -0.74
C CYS A 43 0.71 -6.66 -1.11
N PRO A 44 0.12 -7.86 -1.17
CA PRO A 44 0.83 -9.11 -1.47
C PRO A 44 1.31 -9.23 -2.93
N TYR A 45 1.02 -8.25 -3.77
CA TYR A 45 1.32 -8.30 -5.21
C TYR A 45 2.39 -7.29 -5.64
N CYS A 46 2.39 -6.09 -5.06
CA CYS A 46 3.27 -4.99 -5.46
C CYS A 46 4.17 -4.52 -4.31
N ASP A 47 4.16 -5.23 -3.17
CA ASP A 47 4.96 -4.96 -1.97
C ASP A 47 4.86 -3.50 -1.48
N CYS A 48 3.78 -2.81 -1.85
CA CYS A 48 3.51 -1.46 -1.40
C CYS A 48 3.01 -1.51 0.04
N LYS A 49 3.67 -0.76 0.93
CA LYS A 49 3.32 -0.66 2.33
C LYS A 49 2.44 0.56 2.55
N TYR A 50 1.20 0.35 2.95
CA TYR A 50 0.27 1.42 3.25
C TYR A 50 0.22 1.65 4.76
N VAL A 51 0.57 2.85 5.20
CA VAL A 51 0.60 3.24 6.61
C VAL A 51 -0.54 4.22 6.85
N TYR A 52 -1.39 3.92 7.83
CA TYR A 52 -2.44 4.83 8.28
C TYR A 52 -1.81 5.91 9.15
N GLY A 53 -1.89 7.15 8.69
CA GLY A 53 -1.35 8.30 9.40
C GLY A 53 -1.61 9.57 8.62
N GLU A 54 -1.42 10.70 9.27
CA GLU A 54 -1.32 11.98 8.58
C GLU A 54 0.12 12.08 8.04
N ALA A 55 0.28 12.40 6.76
CA ALA A 55 1.61 12.70 6.25
C ALA A 55 2.09 13.96 7.00
N ALA A 56 3.05 13.78 7.91
CA ALA A 56 3.73 14.91 8.53
C ALA A 56 4.48 15.64 7.40
N ASP A 57 3.98 16.83 7.07
CA ASP A 57 4.63 17.82 6.20
C ASP A 57 6.06 18.13 6.69
#